data_AF-F7JKE2-F1
#
_entry.id   AF-F7JKE2-F1
#
_cell.length_a   1.000
_cell.length_b   1.000
_cell.length_c   1.000
_cell.angle_alpha   90.00
_cell.angle_beta   90.00
_cell.angle_gamma   90.00
#
_symmetry.space_group_name_H-M   'P 1'
#
loop_
_entity.id
_entity.type
_entity.pdbx_description
1 polymer ?
#
loop_
_entity_poly.entity_id
_entity_poly.type
_entity_poly.pdbx_seq_one_letter_code
_entity_poly.pdbx_strand_id
1 'polypeptide(L)' 'MLMKCMGSGSSGNGYALISDDEILLIECGAPAKEMLKSIDYKTSKVVGCLISHEHG' A
#
# COMPACT_ATOMS: atom_id res chain seq x y z
N MET A 1 11.62 10.22 0.85
CA MET A 1 10.75 9.05 1.08
C MET A 1 9.51 9.52 1.82
N LEU A 2 8.32 9.19 1.32
CA LEU A 2 7.02 9.55 1.89
C LEU A 2 6.27 8.25 2.24
N MET A 3 5.59 8.22 3.39
CA MET A 3 4.67 7.14 3.73
C MET A 3 3.23 7.64 3.57
N LYS A 4 2.42 6.95 2.76
CA LYS A 4 0.97 7.15 2.71
C LYS A 4 0.28 6.04 3.49
N CYS A 5 -0.65 6.44 4.37
CA CYS A 5 -1.51 5.54 5.13
C CYS A 5 -2.90 5.50 4.50
N MET A 6 -3.40 4.30 4.19
CA MET A 6 -4.78 4.08 3.72
C MET A 6 -5.69 3.64 4.87
N GLY A 7 -5.12 3.00 5.88
CA GLY A 7 -5.82 2.50 7.06
C GLY A 7 -4.85 1.78 7.99
N SER A 8 -5.18 1.77 9.28
CA SER A 8 -4.36 1.15 10.34
C SER A 8 -5.18 0.30 11.32
N GLY A 9 -6.46 0.05 11.01
CA GLY A 9 -7.41 -0.59 11.91
C GLY A 9 -7.97 -1.90 11.37
N SER A 10 -8.86 -2.50 12.15
CA SER A 10 -9.53 -3.78 11.84
C SER A 10 -10.45 -3.73 10.62
N SER A 11 -10.92 -2.53 10.22
CA SER A 11 -11.71 -2.34 9.00
C SER A 11 -10.88 -2.42 7.71
N GLY A 12 -9.55 -2.54 7.84
CA GLY A 12 -8.61 -2.60 6.72
C GLY A 12 -7.35 -1.80 7.02
N ASN A 13 -6.19 -2.41 6.77
CA ASN A 13 -4.87 -1.80 6.89
C ASN A 13 -4.16 -1.76 5.54
N GLY A 14 -3.33 -0.74 5.34
CA GLY A 14 -2.57 -0.60 4.11
C GLY A 14 -1.69 0.64 4.13
N TYR A 15 -0.46 0.49 3.66
CA TYR A 15 0.51 1.57 3.56
C TYR A 15 1.30 1.50 2.26
N ALA A 16 1.77 2.66 1.80
CA ALA A 16 2.69 2.77 0.68
C ALA A 16 3.91 3.59 1.09
N LEU A 17 5.10 3.01 0.99
CA LEU A 17 6.36 3.71 1.06
C LEU A 17 6.75 4.14 -0.35
N ILE A 18 6.84 5.44 -0.56
CA ILE A 18 7.03 6.06 -1.87
C ILE A 18 8.38 6.77 -1.88
N SER A 19 9.27 6.34 -2.77
CA SER A 19 10.46 7.08 -3.18
C SER A 19 10.20 7.76 -4.52
N ASP A 20 11.23 8.37 -5.10
CA ASP A 20 11.10 9.03 -6.41
C ASP A 20 10.83 8.00 -7.53
N ASP A 21 11.41 6.80 -7.43
CA ASP A 21 11.39 5.79 -8.49
C ASP A 21 10.62 4.52 -8.13
N GLU A 22 10.43 4.23 -6.85
CA GLU A 22 9.89 2.96 -6.37
C GLU A 22 8.76 3.15 -5.36
N ILE A 23 7.88 2.17 -5.32
CA ILE A 23 6.79 2.07 -4.37
C ILE A 23 6.81 0.68 -3.75
N LEU A 24 6.93 0.63 -2.43
CA LEU A 24 6.75 -0.59 -1.66
C LEU A 24 5.41 -0.53 -0.94
N LEU A 25 4.54 -1.50 -1.21
CA LEU A 25 3.27 -1.65 -0.50
C LEU A 25 3.50 -2.46 0.78
N ILE A 26 2.74 -2.15 1.82
CA ILE A 26 2.72 -2.88 3.09
C ILE A 26 1.27 -3.13 3.46
N GLU A 27 0.90 -4.40 3.61
CA GLU A 27 -0.46 -4.90 3.80
C GLU A 27 -1.39 -4.68 2.58
N CYS A 28 -2.41 -5.52 2.47
CA CYS A 28 -3.44 -5.47 1.42
C CYS A 28 -4.86 -5.48 2.01
N GLY A 29 -5.02 -5.01 3.25
CA GLY A 29 -6.33 -4.96 3.93
C GLY A 29 -7.21 -3.80 3.48
N ALA A 30 -6.66 -2.80 2.78
CA ALA A 30 -7.43 -1.69 2.21
C ALA A 30 -8.05 -2.07 0.85
N PRO A 31 -9.23 -1.52 0.48
CA PRO A 31 -9.81 -1.75 -0.83
C PRO A 31 -8.85 -1.37 -1.97
N ALA A 32 -8.74 -2.22 -2.99
CA ALA A 32 -7.78 -2.02 -4.09
C ALA A 32 -7.90 -0.63 -4.77
N LYS A 33 -9.11 -0.08 -4.86
CA LYS A 33 -9.35 1.27 -5.41
C LYS A 33 -8.68 2.37 -4.59
N GLU A 34 -8.72 2.29 -3.27
CA GLU A 34 -8.04 3.26 -2.40
C GLU A 34 -6.52 3.08 -2.47
N MET A 35 -6.05 1.83 -2.59
CA MET A 35 -4.64 1.54 -2.81
C MET A 35 -4.10 2.16 -4.09
N LEU A 36 -4.79 1.95 -5.22
CA LEU A 36 -4.40 2.55 -6.51
C LEU A 36 -4.41 4.08 -6.46
N LYS A 37 -5.41 4.70 -5.84
CA LYS A 37 -5.42 6.17 -5.64
C LYS A 37 -4.25 6.64 -4.79
N SER A 38 -3.92 5.92 -3.72
CA SER A 38 -2.84 6.30 -2.81
C SER A 38 -1.48 6.38 -3.53
N ILE A 39 -1.24 5.53 -4.51
CA ILE A 39 -0.01 5.51 -5.32
C ILE A 39 -0.13 6.33 -6.62
N ASP A 40 -1.15 7.17 -6.74
CA ASP A 40 -1.45 7.96 -7.94
C ASP A 40 -1.50 7.10 -9.22
N TYR A 41 -2.00 5.87 -9.08
CA TYR A 41 -2.09 4.85 -10.14
C TYR A 41 -0.74 4.47 -10.79
N LYS A 42 0.40 4.77 -10.15
CA LYS A 42 1.75 4.44 -10.64
C LYS A 42 2.12 2.97 -10.39
N THR A 43 1.30 2.03 -10.86
CA THR A 43 1.49 0.59 -10.62
C THR A 43 2.81 0.06 -11.18
N SER A 44 3.34 0.65 -12.25
CA SER A 44 4.65 0.30 -12.82
C SER A 44 5.83 0.59 -11.90
N LYS A 45 5.65 1.46 -10.89
CA LYS A 45 6.67 1.74 -9.86
C LYS A 45 6.58 0.81 -8.66
N VAL A 46 5.55 -0.04 -8.58
CA VAL A 46 5.39 -0.97 -7.46
C VAL A 46 6.40 -2.09 -7.60
N VAL A 47 7.36 -2.15 -6.68
CA VAL A 47 8.43 -3.16 -6.68
C VAL A 47 8.08 -4.40 -5.88
N GLY A 48 7.03 -4.32 -5.06
CA GLY A 48 6.55 -5.45 -4.27
C GLY A 48 5.50 -5.03 -3.24
N CYS A 49 5.01 -6.03 -2.51
CA CYS A 49 4.15 -5.86 -1.34
C CYS A 49 4.65 -6.77 -0.21
N LEU A 50 4.76 -6.24 1.00
CA LEU A 50 5.01 -7.02 2.20
C LEU A 50 3.70 -7.27 2.93
N ILE A 51 3.43 -8.53 3.23
CA ILE A 51 2.29 -8.97 4.03
C ILE A 51 2.83 -9.52 5.33
N SER A 52 2.46 -8.93 6.46
CA SER A 52 2.90 -9.44 7.77
C SER A 52 2.25 -10.78 8.10
N HIS A 53 0.96 -10.91 7.82
CA HIS A 53 0.19 -12.14 7.99
C HIS A 53 -1.10 -12.10 7.16
N GLU A 54 -1.72 -13.26 6.99
CA GLU A 54 -3.07 -13.39 6.45
C GLU A 54 -4.05 -13.57 7.62
N HIS A 55 -5.12 -12.78 7.62
CA HIS A 55 -6.29 -13.09 8.45
C HIS A 55 -7.10 -14.16 7.70
N GLY A 56 -7.30 -15.32 8.33
CA GLY A 56 -7.80 -16.53 7.69
C GLY A 56 -9.21 -16.48 7.11
#